data_AF-A0A7A6U5V3-F1
#
_entry.id   AF-A0A7A6U5V3-F1
#
_cell.length_a   1.000
_cell.length_b   1.000
_cell.length_c   1.000
_cell.angle_alpha   90.00
_cell.angle_beta   90.00
_cell.angle_gamma   90.00
#
_symmetry.space_group_name_H-M   'P 1'
#
loop_
_entity.id
_entity.type
_entity.pdbx_description
1 polymer ?
#
loop_
_entity_poly.entity_id
_entity_poly.type
_entity_poly.pdbx_seq_one_letter_code
_entity_poly.pdbx_strand_id
1 'polypeptide(L)' 'MKTDITAMSENIVGFFEKTTLRDHIKKTWLYNENCFVIDFEYKGVKFALDFTASQPARCECGFCTTK' A
#
# COMPACT_ATOMS: atom_id res chain seq x y z
N MET A 1 -17.31 -2.42 -8.58
CA MET A 1 -16.45 -3.50 -8.04
C MET A 1 -15.70 -2.92 -6.86
N LYS A 2 -15.87 -3.45 -5.63
CA LYS A 2 -14.89 -3.22 -4.58
C LYS A 2 -13.62 -3.88 -5.08
N THR A 3 -12.59 -3.10 -5.40
CA THR A 3 -11.28 -3.63 -5.74
C THR A 3 -10.82 -4.44 -4.53
N ASP A 4 -10.57 -5.74 -4.70
CA ASP A 4 -10.25 -6.62 -3.58
C ASP A 4 -8.86 -6.26 -3.05
N ILE A 5 -8.84 -5.46 -1.99
CA ILE A 5 -7.63 -4.99 -1.31
C ILE A 5 -6.77 -6.19 -0.86
N THR A 6 -7.39 -7.34 -0.62
CA THR A 6 -6.74 -8.59 -0.19
C THR A 6 -5.85 -9.11 -1.31
N ALA A 7 -6.42 -9.34 -2.50
CA ALA A 7 -5.68 -9.79 -3.66
C ALA A 7 -4.58 -8.79 -4.08
N MET A 8 -4.83 -7.48 -3.93
CA MET A 8 -3.81 -6.46 -4.15
C MET A 8 -2.68 -6.56 -3.13
N SER A 9 -2.99 -6.68 -1.84
CA SER A 9 -2.00 -6.77 -0.77
C SER A 9 -1.09 -7.98 -0.90
N GLU A 10 -1.63 -9.14 -1.27
CA GLU A 10 -0.87 -10.37 -1.53
C GLU A 10 0.13 -10.19 -2.67
N ASN A 11 -0.29 -9.55 -3.77
CA ASN A 11 0.59 -9.27 -4.90
C ASN A 11 1.72 -8.31 -4.53
N ILE A 12 1.42 -7.27 -3.73
CA ILE A 12 2.41 -6.31 -3.27
C ILE A 12 3.43 -6.99 -2.35
N VAL A 13 2.98 -7.79 -1.39
CA VAL A 13 3.89 -8.57 -0.52
C VAL A 13 4.76 -9.49 -1.36
N GLY A 14 4.16 -10.27 -2.27
CA GLY A 14 4.88 -11.19 -3.14
C GLY A 14 5.88 -10.49 -4.08
N PHE A 15 5.65 -9.22 -4.45
CA PHE A 15 6.64 -8.41 -5.14
C PHE A 15 7.84 -8.15 -4.23
N PHE A 16 7.63 -7.60 -3.03
CA PHE A 16 8.74 -7.25 -2.14
C PHE A 16 9.51 -8.47 -1.63
N GLU A 17 8.86 -9.61 -1.44
CA GLU A 17 9.51 -10.88 -1.07
C GLU A 17 10.57 -11.35 -2.08
N LYS A 18 10.45 -10.93 -3.35
CA LYS A 18 11.41 -11.24 -4.42
C LYS A 18 12.53 -10.19 -4.56
N THR A 19 12.48 -9.13 -3.77
CA THR A 19 13.46 -8.03 -3.81
C THR A 19 14.41 -8.07 -2.61
N THR A 20 15.49 -7.29 -2.68
CA THR A 20 16.38 -7.07 -1.54
C THR A 20 15.74 -6.29 -0.39
N LEU A 21 14.56 -5.69 -0.60
CA LEU A 21 13.83 -4.96 0.43
C LEU A 21 13.11 -5.87 1.42
N ARG A 22 12.97 -7.17 1.11
CA ARG A 22 12.33 -8.16 1.98
C ARG A 22 12.88 -8.11 3.41
N ASP A 23 14.20 -8.09 3.55
CA ASP A 23 14.88 -8.13 4.85
C ASP A 23 14.68 -6.85 5.66
N HIS A 24 14.15 -5.80 5.03
CA HIS A 24 13.86 -4.52 5.65
C HIS A 24 12.38 -4.36 6.00
N ILE A 25 11.51 -5.28 5.59
CA ILE A 25 10.09 -5.26 6.01
C ILE A 25 10.01 -5.60 7.49
N LYS A 26 9.36 -4.73 8.25
CA LYS A 26 9.08 -4.94 9.68
C LYS A 26 7.66 -5.42 9.93
N LYS A 27 6.71 -4.90 9.17
CA LYS A 27 5.29 -5.17 9.38
C LYS A 27 4.50 -4.88 8.13
N THR A 28 3.46 -5.65 7.89
CA THR A 28 2.42 -5.36 6.91
C THR A 28 1.08 -5.32 7.62
N TRP A 29 0.19 -4.41 7.23
CA TRP A 29 -1.11 -4.27 7.87
C TRP A 29 -2.13 -3.53 6.99
N LEU A 30 -3.41 -3.73 7.28
CA LEU A 30 -4.51 -3.02 6.63
C LEU A 30 -4.98 -1.86 7.51
N TYR A 31 -5.11 -0.68 6.91
CA TYR A 31 -5.71 0.52 7.48
C TYR A 31 -7.06 0.81 6.83
N ASN A 32 -8.10 1.00 7.65
CA ASN A 32 -9.46 1.39 7.23
C ASN A 32 -10.04 0.56 6.05
N GLU A 33 -9.72 -0.74 5.99
CA GLU A 33 -10.17 -1.72 4.99
C GLU A 33 -9.86 -1.41 3.50
N ASN A 34 -9.24 -0.25 3.21
CA ASN A 34 -9.01 0.23 1.85
C ASN A 34 -7.56 0.66 1.59
N CYS A 35 -6.70 0.60 2.62
CA CYS A 35 -5.30 0.96 2.52
C CYS A 35 -4.45 -0.16 3.08
N PHE A 36 -3.50 -0.65 2.30
CA PHE A 36 -2.51 -1.63 2.73
C PHE A 36 -1.18 -0.93 2.99
N VAL A 37 -0.55 -1.19 4.13
CA VAL A 37 0.66 -0.51 4.56
C VAL A 37 1.79 -1.51 4.77
N ILE A 38 2.98 -1.15 4.32
CA ILE A 38 4.22 -1.88 4.60
C ILE A 38 5.18 -0.95 5.34
N ASP A 39 5.56 -1.34 6.55
CA ASP A 39 6.56 -0.67 7.35
C ASP A 39 7.94 -1.26 7.04
N PHE A 40 8.91 -0.38 6.79
CA PHE A 40 10.30 -0.73 6.54
C PHE A 40 11.23 -0.11 7.60
N GLU A 41 12.36 -0.78 7.84
CA GLU A 41 13.47 -0.20 8.60
C GLU A 41 14.81 -0.56 7.95
N TYR A 42 15.59 0.46 7.63
CA TYR A 42 16.93 0.32 7.07
C TYR A 42 17.91 1.25 7.78
N LYS A 43 18.97 0.69 8.38
CA LYS A 43 20.01 1.45 9.11
C LYS A 43 19.43 2.43 10.15
N GLY A 44 18.37 2.02 10.85
CA GLY A 44 17.69 2.84 11.87
C GLY A 44 16.72 3.89 11.32
N VAL A 45 16.60 4.03 9.99
CA VAL A 45 15.58 4.87 9.34
C VAL A 45 14.32 4.05 9.16
N LYS A 46 13.20 4.58 9.65
CA LYS A 46 11.87 3.96 9.56
C LYS A 46 11.01 4.72 8.56
N PHE A 47 10.39 4.02 7.64
CA PHE A 47 9.47 4.59 6.65
C PHE A 47 8.36 3.58 6.33
N ALA A 48 7.23 4.07 5.83
CA ALA A 48 6.11 3.24 5.45
C ALA A 48 5.68 3.59 4.03
N LEU A 49 5.18 2.58 3.30
CA LEU A 49 4.50 2.76 2.02
C LEU A 49 3.04 2.38 2.18
N ASP A 50 2.14 3.29 1.82
CA ASP A 50 0.71 3.10 1.81
C ASP A 50 0.18 2.86 0.38
N PHE A 51 -0.60 1.79 0.24
CA PHE A 51 -1.21 1.36 -1.00
C PHE A 51 -2.71 1.44 -0.84
N THR A 52 -3.29 2.52 -1.33
CA THR A 52 -4.75 2.68 -1.38
C THR A 52 -5.25 2.23 -2.73
N ALA A 53 -6.23 1.32 -2.75
CA ALA A 53 -6.92 1.02 -3.99
C ALA A 53 -7.63 2.30 -4.46
N SER A 54 -7.14 2.91 -5.54
CA SER A 54 -7.77 4.08 -6.15
C SER A 54 -9.25 3.77 -6.38
N GLN A 55 -10.14 4.34 -5.56
CA GLN A 55 -11.48 4.64 -6.06
C GLN A 55 -11.27 5.49 -7.30
N PRO A 56 -11.99 5.27 -8.41
CA PRO A 56 -11.80 6.08 -9.60
C PRO A 56 -11.90 7.54 -9.17
N ALA A 57 -10.78 8.25 -9.25
CA ALA A 57 -10.80 9.68 -9.08
C ALA A 57 -11.75 10.17 -10.16
N ARG A 58 -12.93 10.67 -9.76
CA ARG A 58 -13.71 11.51 -10.66
C ARG A 58 -12.91 12.80 -10.76
N CYS A 59 -11.97 12.82 -11.69
CA CYS A 59 -11.25 14.02 -12.08
C CYS A 59 -12.23 14.90 -12.85
N GLU A 60 -13.08 15.64 -12.14
CA GLU A 60 -13.69 16.83 -12.69
C GLU A 60 -12.71 17.99 -12.41
N CYS A 61 -12.06 18.48 -13.48
CA CYS A 61 -11.32 19.74 -13.48
C CYS A 61 -10.31 19.96 -12.32
N GLY A 62 -9.33 19.07 -12.18
CA GLY A 62 -8.07 19.38 -11.48
C GLY A 62 -8.10 19.36 -9.94
N PHE A 63 -9.20 18.93 -9.32
CA PHE A 63 -9.24 18.69 -7.87
C PHE A 63 -9.66 17.25 -7.56
N CYS A 64 -8.76 16.51 -6.90
CA CYS A 64 -9.07 15.19 -6.36
C CYS A 64 -9.64 15.36 -4.95
N THR A 65 -10.93 15.11 -4.77
CA THR A 65 -11.54 15.02 -3.43
C THR A 65 -11.93 13.58 -3.12
N THR A 66 -11.51 13.08 -1.96
CA THR A 66 -12.04 11.85 -1.34
C THR A 66 -13.44 12.13 -0.82
N LYS A 67 -14.42 11.31 -1.22
CA LYS A 67 -15.74 11.27 -0.57
C LYS A 67 -15.67 10.56 0.77
#